data_AF-A0A518RH33-F1
#
_entry.id   AF-A0A518RH33-F1
#
_cell.length_a   1.000
_cell.length_b   1.000
_cell.length_c   1.000
_cell.angle_alpha   90.00
_cell.angle_beta   90.00
_cell.angle_gamma   90.00
#
_symmetry.space_group_name_H-M   'P 1'
#
loop_
_entity.id
_entity.type
_entity.pdbx_description
1 polymer ?
#
loop_
_entity_poly.entity_id
_entity_poly.type
_entity_poly.pdbx_seq_one_letter_code
_entity_poly.pdbx_strand_id
1 'polypeptide(L)'
;MKINVASIVRDHWATLYDAQSNRTNYVDVIVFYALPIVVGAAAYAFCFKVKPEGYNVSITFFGIFLALLLNIQVAIFAIFQRKWDAPSDKRQADAQKVELEDRRKLLGELNSNISYLTIVSCVALIAFLIFYVAELREGIGPAVAVALYSHFILTFVMIVKRSHALFQKEYRDSPE
;
A
#
# COMPACT_ATOMS: atom_id res chain seq x y z
N MET A 1 11.15 -5.43 21.26
CA MET A 1 10.09 -4.94 20.35
C MET A 1 9.09 -6.08 20.15
N LYS A 2 7.83 -5.96 20.61
CA LYS A 2 6.81 -6.99 20.34
C LYS A 2 6.43 -6.90 18.85
N ILE A 3 6.16 -8.02 18.18
CA ILE A 3 5.67 -8.05 16.79
C ILE A 3 4.28 -7.42 16.76
N ASN A 4 4.20 -6.08 16.75
CA ASN A 4 2.95 -5.35 16.73
C ASN A 4 2.79 -4.69 15.35
N VAL A 5 2.22 -5.45 14.43
CA VAL A 5 1.89 -5.00 13.07
C VAL A 5 0.65 -4.08 13.09
N ALA A 6 -0.09 -4.03 14.21
CA ALA A 6 -1.30 -3.21 14.31
C ALA A 6 -1.00 -1.71 14.20
N SER A 7 0.23 -1.27 14.53
CA SER A 7 0.63 0.12 14.24
C SER A 7 0.62 0.40 12.74
N ILE A 8 1.16 -0.51 11.91
CA ILE A 8 1.21 -0.35 10.45
C ILE A 8 -0.21 -0.28 9.87
N VAL A 9 -1.11 -1.16 10.31
CA VAL A 9 -2.51 -1.17 9.84
C VAL A 9 -3.24 0.11 10.24
N ARG A 10 -3.05 0.55 11.49
CA ARG A 10 -3.61 1.81 11.98
C ARG A 10 -3.08 3.02 11.21
N ASP A 11 -1.78 3.05 10.93
CA ASP A 11 -1.14 4.14 10.21
C ASP A 11 -1.64 4.18 8.75
N HIS A 12 -1.82 3.03 8.11
CA HIS A 12 -2.47 2.93 6.79
C HIS A 12 -3.91 3.47 6.83
N TRP A 13 -4.72 3.06 7.82
CA TRP A 13 -6.07 3.60 7.99
C TRP A 13 -6.09 5.11 8.23
N ALA A 14 -5.12 5.63 8.98
CA ALA A 14 -4.98 7.07 9.16
C ALA A 14 -4.69 7.78 7.83
N THR A 15 -4.05 7.11 6.86
CA THR A 15 -3.87 7.70 5.53
C THR A 15 -5.14 7.67 4.69
N LEU A 16 -6.07 6.72 4.89
CA LEU A 16 -7.36 6.68 4.19
C LEU A 16 -8.25 7.89 4.57
N TYR A 17 -7.91 8.59 5.64
CA TYR A 17 -8.53 9.85 6.04
C TYR A 17 -8.05 10.99 5.13
N ASP A 18 -8.98 11.70 4.51
CA ASP A 18 -8.70 12.75 3.54
C ASP A 18 -8.09 14.00 4.22
N ALA A 19 -6.80 14.24 3.96
CA ALA A 19 -6.07 15.42 4.42
C ALA A 19 -6.41 16.70 3.64
N GLN A 20 -7.09 16.63 2.50
CA GLN A 20 -7.49 17.79 1.69
C GLN A 20 -8.96 18.21 1.90
N SER A 21 -9.90 17.30 2.16
CA SER A 21 -11.33 17.64 2.28
C SER A 21 -11.91 17.69 3.71
N ASN A 22 -11.12 17.33 4.73
CA ASN A 22 -11.55 17.30 6.14
C ASN A 22 -12.83 16.47 6.38
N ARG A 23 -13.10 15.47 5.53
CA ARG A 23 -14.19 14.51 5.72
C ARG A 23 -13.67 13.09 5.54
N THR A 24 -13.89 12.24 6.54
CA THR A 24 -13.84 10.79 6.37
C THR A 24 -14.88 10.41 5.33
N ASN A 25 -14.46 10.11 4.10
CA ASN A 25 -15.32 9.38 3.20
C ASN A 25 -15.32 7.91 3.65
N TYR A 26 -16.11 7.58 4.67
CA TYR A 26 -16.28 6.21 5.15
C TYR A 26 -16.65 5.25 4.00
N VAL A 27 -17.24 5.77 2.92
CA VAL A 27 -17.51 5.04 1.69
C VAL A 27 -16.22 4.50 1.06
N ASP A 28 -15.12 5.25 1.03
CA ASP A 28 -13.87 4.79 0.43
C ASP A 28 -13.26 3.65 1.25
N VAL A 29 -13.32 3.74 2.58
CA VAL A 29 -12.87 2.66 3.48
C VAL A 29 -13.74 1.42 3.29
N ILE A 30 -15.07 1.59 3.22
CA ILE A 30 -15.99 0.48 2.98
C ILE A 30 -15.70 -0.14 1.61
N VAL A 31 -15.55 0.63 0.54
CA VAL A 31 -15.23 0.11 -0.79
C VAL A 31 -13.91 -0.66 -0.76
N PHE A 32 -12.89 -0.13 -0.08
CA PHE A 32 -11.56 -0.74 -0.04
C PHE A 32 -11.54 -2.14 0.59
N TYR A 33 -12.38 -2.40 1.60
CA TYR A 33 -12.46 -3.70 2.26
C TYR A 33 -13.64 -4.56 1.81
N ALA A 34 -14.80 -3.96 1.53
CA ALA A 34 -15.99 -4.66 1.10
C ALA A 34 -15.85 -5.16 -0.34
N LEU A 35 -15.23 -4.39 -1.25
CA LEU A 35 -15.07 -4.82 -2.65
C LEU A 35 -14.25 -6.13 -2.76
N PRO A 36 -13.07 -6.27 -2.12
CA PRO A 36 -12.36 -7.55 -2.09
C PRO A 36 -13.18 -8.72 -1.54
N ILE A 37 -13.96 -8.48 -0.48
CA ILE A 37 -14.81 -9.51 0.13
C ILE A 37 -15.94 -9.92 -0.82
N VAL A 38 -16.61 -8.96 -1.44
CA VAL A 38 -17.70 -9.21 -2.40
C VAL A 38 -17.20 -9.97 -3.61
N VAL A 39 -16.04 -9.59 -4.16
CA VAL A 39 -15.44 -10.25 -5.33
C VAL A 39 -14.95 -11.66 -4.97
N GLY A 40 -14.40 -11.86 -3.77
CA GLY A 40 -14.09 -13.20 -3.25
C GLY A 40 -15.32 -14.08 -3.02
N ALA A 41 -16.39 -13.52 -2.46
CA ALA A 41 -17.66 -14.22 -2.25
C ALA A 41 -18.32 -14.60 -3.58
N ALA A 42 -18.24 -13.73 -4.59
CA ALA A 42 -18.68 -14.05 -5.94
C ALA A 42 -17.87 -15.22 -6.53
N ALA A 43 -16.54 -15.23 -6.38
CA ALA A 43 -15.70 -16.33 -6.82
C ALA A 43 -16.08 -17.67 -6.15
N TYR A 44 -16.45 -17.64 -4.86
CA TYR A 44 -16.99 -18.81 -4.17
C TYR A 44 -18.34 -19.27 -4.76
N ALA A 45 -19.27 -18.34 -4.95
CA ALA A 45 -20.61 -18.63 -5.47
C ALA A 45 -20.59 -19.19 -6.91
N PHE A 46 -19.62 -18.77 -7.74
CA PHE A 46 -19.42 -19.28 -9.10
C PHE A 46 -18.54 -20.54 -9.17
N CYS A 47 -18.19 -21.15 -8.03
CA CYS A 47 -17.33 -22.34 -7.94
C CYS A 47 -16.00 -22.16 -8.70
N PHE A 48 -15.38 -20.99 -8.58
CA PHE A 48 -14.12 -20.69 -9.26
C PHE A 48 -13.02 -21.67 -8.83
N LYS A 49 -12.29 -22.20 -9.82
CA LYS A 49 -11.24 -23.21 -9.60
C LYS A 49 -9.89 -22.65 -9.98
N VAL A 50 -8.90 -22.88 -9.12
CA VAL A 50 -7.51 -22.48 -9.38
C VAL A 50 -6.69 -23.74 -9.58
N LYS A 51 -5.97 -23.78 -10.71
CA LYS A 51 -5.03 -24.86 -10.99
C LYS A 51 -3.78 -24.71 -10.11
N PRO A 52 -3.04 -25.80 -9.79
CA PRO A 52 -1.82 -25.74 -8.98
C PRO A 52 -0.80 -24.73 -9.53
N GLU A 53 -0.70 -24.60 -10.85
CA GLU A 53 0.19 -23.64 -11.51
C GLU A 53 -0.18 -22.20 -11.17
N GLY A 54 -1.47 -21.90 -10.95
CA GLY A 54 -1.95 -20.58 -10.55
C GLY A 54 -1.43 -20.17 -9.17
N TYR A 55 -1.40 -21.10 -8.21
CA TYR A 55 -0.81 -20.82 -6.90
C TYR A 55 0.71 -20.69 -6.98
N ASN A 56 1.39 -21.50 -7.80
CA ASN A 56 2.83 -21.37 -8.02
C ASN A 56 3.18 -19.97 -8.59
N VAL A 57 2.47 -19.53 -9.63
CA VAL A 57 2.62 -18.18 -10.20
C VAL A 57 2.35 -17.10 -9.15
N SER A 58 1.33 -17.29 -8.31
CA SER A 58 1.01 -16.33 -7.23
C SER A 58 2.13 -16.24 -6.20
N ILE A 59 2.71 -17.36 -5.77
CA ILE A 59 3.85 -17.41 -4.85
C ILE A 59 5.04 -16.65 -5.45
N THR A 60 5.38 -16.90 -6.71
CA THR A 60 6.47 -16.18 -7.41
C THR A 60 6.17 -14.68 -7.50
N PHE A 61 4.97 -14.31 -7.91
CA PHE A 61 4.54 -12.91 -8.04
C PHE A 61 4.69 -12.16 -6.71
N PHE A 62 4.07 -12.67 -5.63
CA PHE A 62 4.12 -12.01 -4.32
C PHE A 62 5.52 -12.05 -3.70
N GLY A 63 6.32 -13.08 -3.96
CA GLY A 63 7.72 -13.14 -3.53
C GLY A 63 8.59 -12.05 -4.17
N ILE A 64 8.48 -11.86 -5.48
CA ILE A 64 9.17 -10.78 -6.20
C ILE A 64 8.65 -9.42 -5.72
N PHE A 65 7.34 -9.27 -5.63
CA PHE A 65 6.73 -7.99 -5.26
C PHE A 65 7.10 -7.58 -3.83
N LEU A 66 7.18 -8.53 -2.91
CA LEU A 66 7.64 -8.29 -1.54
C LEU A 66 9.07 -7.73 -1.51
N ALA A 67 9.98 -8.32 -2.29
CA ALA A 67 11.37 -7.83 -2.39
C ALA A 67 11.43 -6.40 -2.97
N LEU A 68 10.62 -6.11 -4.00
CA LEU A 68 10.52 -4.78 -4.58
C LEU A 68 9.96 -3.75 -3.60
N LEU A 69 8.90 -4.09 -2.85
CA LEU A 69 8.33 -3.19 -1.85
C LEU A 69 9.32 -2.87 -0.75
N LEU A 70 10.07 -3.87 -0.24
CA LEU A 70 11.13 -3.65 0.74
C LEU A 70 12.22 -2.71 0.21
N ASN A 71 12.64 -2.89 -1.04
CA ASN A 71 13.60 -1.98 -1.70
C ASN A 71 13.07 -0.55 -1.80
N ILE A 72 11.80 -0.37 -2.15
CA ILE A 72 11.16 0.95 -2.22
C ILE A 72 11.06 1.58 -0.83
N GLN A 73 10.76 0.81 0.22
CA GLN A 73 10.74 1.34 1.60
C GLN A 73 12.10 1.92 2.00
N VAL A 74 13.19 1.21 1.69
CA VAL A 74 14.56 1.69 1.94
C VAL A 74 14.86 2.95 1.12
N ALA A 75 14.44 2.99 -0.14
CA ALA A 75 14.61 4.17 -1.00
C ALA A 75 13.87 5.41 -0.46
N ILE A 76 12.63 5.24 0.00
CA ILE A 76 11.85 6.33 0.62
C ILE A 76 12.51 6.80 1.91
N PHE A 77 13.02 5.88 2.72
CA PHE A 77 13.78 6.24 3.92
C PHE A 77 15.03 7.07 3.61
N ALA A 78 15.77 6.73 2.53
CA ALA A 78 16.90 7.53 2.08
C ALA A 78 16.46 8.95 1.65
N ILE A 79 15.33 9.06 0.93
CA ILE A 79 14.74 10.35 0.52
C ILE A 79 14.32 11.20 1.74
N PHE A 80 13.85 10.55 2.80
CA PHE A 80 13.50 11.20 4.06
C PHE A 80 14.69 11.81 4.80
N GLN A 81 15.88 11.18 4.70
CA GLN A 81 17.08 11.65 5.39
C GLN A 81 17.78 12.81 4.68
N ARG A 82 17.40 13.14 3.45
CA ARG A 82 18.02 14.22 2.68
C ARG A 82 17.83 15.55 3.41
N LYS A 83 18.93 16.12 3.90
CA LYS A 83 18.97 17.45 4.52
C LYS A 83 18.88 18.52 3.43
N TRP A 84 18.14 19.57 3.74
CA TRP A 84 18.04 20.77 2.91
C TRP A 84 18.74 21.93 3.61
N ASP A 85 19.44 22.74 2.82
CA ASP A 85 20.10 23.93 3.33
C ASP A 85 19.05 24.98 3.70
N ALA A 86 19.22 25.56 4.89
CA ALA A 86 18.32 26.61 5.36
C ALA A 86 18.62 27.92 4.61
N PRO A 87 17.61 28.57 4.00
CA PRO A 87 17.77 29.84 3.33
C PRO A 87 18.14 30.93 4.34
N SER A 88 18.93 31.89 3.88
CA SER A 88 19.46 32.96 4.74
C SER A 88 18.40 34.02 5.13
N ASP A 89 17.28 34.10 4.40
CA ASP A 89 16.18 35.04 4.64
C ASP A 89 15.03 34.39 5.44
N LYS A 90 14.56 35.07 6.49
CA LYS A 90 13.51 34.58 7.40
C LYS A 90 12.17 34.35 6.69
N ARG A 91 11.80 35.19 5.71
CA ARG A 91 10.53 35.02 4.97
C ARG A 91 10.55 33.81 4.05
N GLN A 92 11.69 33.55 3.41
CA GLN A 92 11.89 32.36 2.59
C GLN A 92 11.98 31.10 3.46
N ALA A 93 12.56 31.20 4.66
CA ALA A 93 12.62 30.10 5.61
C ALA A 93 11.23 29.64 6.08
N ASP A 94 10.28 30.55 6.30
CA ASP A 94 8.94 30.17 6.75
C ASP A 94 8.09 29.55 5.63
N ALA A 95 8.20 30.05 4.40
CA ALA A 95 7.56 29.43 3.23
C ALA A 95 8.13 28.01 2.96
N GLN A 96 9.45 27.84 3.02
CA GLN A 96 10.11 26.56 2.82
C GLN A 96 9.76 25.55 3.91
N LYS A 97 9.58 25.98 5.17
CA LYS A 97 9.14 25.09 6.27
C LYS A 97 7.79 24.46 5.99
N VAL A 98 6.80 25.24 5.55
CA VAL A 98 5.46 24.74 5.23
C VAL A 98 5.55 23.70 4.11
N GLU A 99 6.34 23.97 3.07
CA GLU A 99 6.54 23.04 1.96
C GLU A 99 7.23 21.74 2.38
N LEU A 100 8.27 21.84 3.23
CA LEU A 100 8.99 20.71 3.83
C LEU A 100 8.08 19.85 4.71
N GLU A 101 7.19 20.46 5.49
CA GLU A 101 6.22 19.77 6.35
C GLU A 101 5.21 18.98 5.52
N ASP A 102 4.62 19.60 4.50
CA ASP A 102 3.72 18.93 3.57
C ASP A 102 4.40 17.77 2.85
N ARG A 103 5.65 17.96 2.39
CA ARG A 103 6.44 16.92 1.74
C ARG A 103 6.68 15.75 2.69
N ARG A 104 7.08 16.03 3.93
CA ARG A 104 7.26 15.01 4.97
C ARG A 104 5.97 14.25 5.27
N LYS A 105 4.83 14.94 5.28
CA LYS A 105 3.52 14.33 5.45
C LYS A 105 3.20 13.36 4.30
N LEU A 106 3.34 13.80 3.05
CA LEU A 106 3.10 12.96 1.86
C LEU A 106 4.02 11.73 1.81
N LEU A 107 5.31 11.93 2.09
CA LEU A 107 6.28 10.83 2.17
C LEU A 107 5.93 9.87 3.32
N GLY A 108 5.42 10.39 4.44
CA GLY A 108 5.05 9.60 5.61
C GLY A 108 3.85 8.72 5.32
N GLU A 109 2.83 9.32 4.71
CA GLU A 109 1.65 8.60 4.25
C GLU A 109 2.00 7.54 3.19
N LEU A 110 2.88 7.87 2.23
CA LEU A 110 3.35 6.93 1.23
C LEU A 110 4.08 5.74 1.89
N ASN A 111 4.97 6.00 2.85
CA ASN A 111 5.68 4.98 3.59
C ASN A 111 4.75 4.06 4.40
N SER A 112 3.72 4.61 5.05
CA SER A 112 2.72 3.81 5.77
C SER A 112 1.93 2.89 4.84
N ASN A 113 1.53 3.39 3.66
CA ASN A 113 0.82 2.59 2.66
C ASN A 113 1.67 1.47 2.07
N ILE A 114 2.94 1.75 1.76
CA ILE A 114 3.87 0.73 1.26
C ILE A 114 4.13 -0.32 2.35
N SER A 115 4.33 0.11 3.60
CA SER A 115 4.52 -0.81 4.72
C SER A 115 3.32 -1.74 4.92
N TYR A 116 2.11 -1.21 4.75
CA TYR A 116 0.89 -2.01 4.77
C TYR A 116 0.83 -3.01 3.61
N LEU A 117 1.14 -2.57 2.38
CA LEU A 117 1.15 -3.47 1.22
C LEU A 117 2.23 -4.56 1.34
N THR A 118 3.37 -4.27 1.98
CA THR A 118 4.39 -5.28 2.32
C THR A 118 3.79 -6.37 3.20
N ILE A 119 3.04 -6.00 4.24
CA ILE A 119 2.35 -6.96 5.13
C ILE A 119 1.28 -7.76 4.37
N VAL A 120 0.46 -7.09 3.55
CA VAL A 120 -0.53 -7.76 2.70
C VAL A 120 0.14 -8.78 1.78
N SER A 121 1.29 -8.43 1.20
CA SER A 121 2.06 -9.32 0.33
C SER A 121 2.64 -10.51 1.09
N CYS A 122 3.12 -10.33 2.33
CA CYS A 122 3.53 -11.43 3.19
C CYS A 122 2.38 -12.38 3.52
N VAL A 123 1.22 -11.83 3.92
CA VAL A 123 0.02 -12.61 4.22
C VAL A 123 -0.44 -13.38 2.99
N ALA A 124 -0.46 -12.74 1.82
CA ALA A 124 -0.84 -13.36 0.57
C ALA A 124 0.13 -14.50 0.20
N LEU A 125 1.44 -14.27 0.28
CA LEU A 125 2.46 -15.30 0.03
C LEU A 125 2.27 -16.53 0.91
N ILE A 126 2.07 -16.34 2.22
CA ILE A 126 1.84 -17.43 3.17
C ILE A 126 0.52 -18.15 2.84
N ALA A 127 -0.54 -17.41 2.52
CA ALA A 127 -1.82 -17.99 2.13
C ALA A 127 -1.68 -18.86 0.87
N PHE A 128 -1.00 -18.38 -0.17
CA PHE A 128 -0.79 -19.16 -1.40
C PHE A 128 0.09 -20.40 -1.19
N LEU A 129 1.10 -20.32 -0.32
CA LEU A 129 1.88 -21.49 0.09
C LEU A 129 0.98 -22.54 0.76
N ILE A 130 0.11 -22.11 1.68
CA ILE A 130 -0.84 -23.01 2.34
C ILE A 130 -1.82 -23.60 1.32
N PHE A 131 -2.36 -22.79 0.40
CA PHE A 131 -3.33 -23.25 -0.61
C PHE A 131 -2.71 -24.25 -1.58
N TYR A 132 -1.44 -24.06 -1.92
CA TYR A 132 -0.68 -24.99 -2.75
C TYR A 132 -0.44 -26.32 -2.03
N VAL A 133 0.07 -26.28 -0.80
CA VAL A 133 0.42 -27.49 -0.01
C VAL A 133 -0.81 -28.28 0.42
N ALA A 134 -1.88 -27.60 0.82
CA ALA A 134 -3.15 -28.22 1.23
C ALA A 134 -4.08 -28.54 0.04
N GLU A 135 -3.61 -28.33 -1.19
CA GLU A 135 -4.35 -28.58 -2.43
C GLU A 135 -5.75 -27.95 -2.47
N LEU A 136 -5.90 -26.73 -1.94
CA LEU A 136 -7.17 -26.00 -1.90
C LEU A 136 -7.53 -25.44 -3.27
N ARG A 137 -7.92 -26.30 -4.21
CA ARG A 137 -8.15 -25.93 -5.62
C ARG A 137 -9.55 -25.35 -5.87
N GLU A 138 -10.48 -25.57 -4.96
CA GLU A 138 -11.90 -25.19 -5.08
C GLU A 138 -12.43 -24.62 -3.75
N GLY A 139 -13.56 -23.91 -3.81
CA GLY A 139 -14.21 -23.37 -2.62
C GLY A 139 -13.44 -22.19 -2.01
N ILE A 140 -13.03 -22.30 -0.75
CA ILE A 140 -12.54 -21.16 0.03
C ILE A 140 -11.15 -20.67 -0.42
N GLY A 141 -10.27 -21.56 -0.89
CA GLY A 141 -8.91 -21.20 -1.34
C GLY A 141 -8.94 -20.19 -2.50
N PRO A 142 -9.61 -20.51 -3.62
CA PRO A 142 -9.79 -19.58 -4.74
C PRO A 142 -10.52 -18.28 -4.36
N ALA A 143 -11.51 -18.35 -3.48
CA ALA A 143 -12.24 -17.17 -3.01
C ALA A 143 -11.33 -16.20 -2.24
N VAL A 144 -10.51 -16.72 -1.31
CA VAL A 144 -9.54 -15.92 -0.56
C VAL A 144 -8.42 -15.41 -1.48
N ALA A 145 -7.97 -16.21 -2.45
CA ALA A 145 -7.01 -15.79 -3.46
C ALA A 145 -7.49 -14.55 -4.23
N VAL A 146 -8.73 -14.58 -4.72
CA VAL A 146 -9.37 -13.47 -5.43
C VAL A 146 -9.51 -12.24 -4.55
N ALA A 147 -9.93 -12.42 -3.28
CA ALA A 147 -10.02 -11.31 -2.33
C ALA A 147 -8.65 -10.67 -2.06
N LEU A 148 -7.61 -11.47 -1.85
CA LEU A 148 -6.24 -10.98 -1.61
C LEU A 148 -5.70 -10.21 -2.81
N TYR A 149 -5.88 -10.72 -4.04
CA TYR A 149 -5.49 -10.00 -5.25
C TYR A 149 -6.24 -8.69 -5.42
N SER A 150 -7.55 -8.69 -5.17
CA SER A 150 -8.37 -7.48 -5.26
C SER A 150 -7.90 -6.42 -4.27
N HIS A 151 -7.68 -6.82 -3.02
CA HIS A 151 -7.17 -5.95 -1.95
C HIS A 151 -5.78 -5.40 -2.26
N PHE A 152 -4.90 -6.26 -2.78
CA PHE A 152 -3.56 -5.89 -3.23
C PHE A 152 -3.61 -4.83 -4.34
N ILE A 153 -4.44 -5.03 -5.37
CA ILE A 153 -4.56 -4.10 -6.51
C ILE A 153 -5.07 -2.74 -6.02
N LEU A 154 -6.10 -2.71 -5.19
CA LEU A 154 -6.63 -1.45 -4.65
C LEU A 154 -5.57 -0.68 -3.86
N THR A 155 -4.82 -1.39 -3.01
CA THR A 155 -3.71 -0.80 -2.24
C THR A 155 -2.57 -0.32 -3.13
N PHE A 156 -2.24 -1.09 -4.15
CA PHE A 156 -1.21 -0.71 -5.11
C PHE A 156 -1.59 0.56 -5.89
N VAL A 157 -2.82 0.64 -6.39
CA VAL A 157 -3.33 1.83 -7.09
C VAL A 157 -3.30 3.06 -6.16
N MET A 158 -3.60 2.90 -4.88
CA MET A 158 -3.49 3.98 -3.91
C MET A 158 -2.05 4.48 -3.74
N ILE A 159 -1.08 3.56 -3.65
CA ILE A 159 0.34 3.91 -3.58
C ILE A 159 0.79 4.64 -4.85
N VAL A 160 0.35 4.19 -6.03
CA VAL A 160 0.63 4.85 -7.31
C VAL A 160 0.05 6.26 -7.34
N LYS A 161 -1.21 6.45 -6.94
CA LYS A 161 -1.85 7.78 -6.86
C LYS A 161 -1.09 8.73 -5.93
N ARG A 162 -0.67 8.26 -4.75
CA ARG A 162 0.11 9.06 -3.79
C ARG A 162 1.51 9.38 -4.29
N SER A 163 2.17 8.41 -4.92
CA SER A 163 3.48 8.62 -5.53
C SER A 163 3.39 9.68 -6.63
N HIS A 164 2.36 9.62 -7.47
CA HIS A 164 2.12 10.62 -8.51
C HIS A 164 1.90 12.02 -7.93
N ALA A 165 1.07 12.15 -6.88
CA ALA A 165 0.86 13.43 -6.20
C ALA A 165 2.15 14.01 -5.61
N LEU A 166 3.00 13.16 -5.02
CA LEU A 166 4.32 13.56 -4.52
C LEU A 166 5.24 14.05 -5.64
N PHE A 167 5.31 13.32 -6.77
CA PHE A 167 6.15 13.74 -7.91
C PHE A 167 5.66 15.02 -8.57
N GLN A 168 4.34 15.19 -8.73
CA GLN A 168 3.79 16.44 -9.26
C GLN A 168 4.12 17.64 -8.39
N LYS A 169 4.14 17.46 -7.05
CA LYS A 169 4.56 18.51 -6.13
C LYS A 169 6.04 18.87 -6.35
N GLU A 170 6.93 17.88 -6.38
CA GLU A 170 8.37 18.11 -6.60
C GLU A 170 8.66 18.79 -7.95
N TYR A 171 7.94 18.43 -9.02
CA TYR A 171 8.11 19.09 -10.33
C TYR A 171 7.62 20.54 -10.34
N ARG A 172 6.54 20.85 -9.63
CA ARG A 172 6.02 22.23 -9.57
C ARG A 172 6.92 23.14 -8.74
N ASP A 173 7.52 22.59 -7.69
CA ASP A 173 8.29 23.37 -6.71
C ASP A 173 9.81 23.37 -7.04
N SER A 174 10.23 22.75 -8.15
CA SER A 174 11.60 22.83 -8.68
C SER A 174 11.85 24.18 -9.36
N PRO A 175 12.89 24.95 -8.94
CA PRO A 175 13.24 26.20 -9.62
C PRO A 175 13.77 25.93 -11.03
N GLU A 176 13.30 26.71 -12.01
CA GLU A 176 13.94 26.85 -13.34
C GLU A 176 15.34 27.47 -13.21
#